data_AF-A0A8E0S500-F1
#
_entry.id   AF-A0A8E0S500-F1
#
_cell.length_a   1.000
_cell.length_b   1.000
_cell.length_c   1.000
_cell.angle_alpha   90.00
_cell.angle_beta   90.00
_cell.angle_gamma   90.00
#
_symmetry.space_group_name_H-M   'P 1'
#
loop_
_entity.id
_entity.type
_entity.pdbx_description
1 polymer ?
#
loop_
_entity_poly.entity_id
_entity_poly.type
_entity_poly.pdbx_seq_one_letter_code
_entity_poly.pdbx_strand_id
1 'polypeptide(L)'
;MDEIERLLRSVNPRLSQLSAPDGDIGYGNVLEALLDEDAFEQLSMQRARLLSYPNLIHCPSEPRLQNYTLRFARPLDRMRFTRSLKNHDVNQYNYVALITDCLSFKFIENQKLFDVYHNTLTGISRISLVNSTAAETKSIERRPYWLTGTLATGRDKVKENDVMMDLFANWIRQSGPQQEGLKPLLRRCDLSADDLAKIHDKYHLNPLPPGWFYTGAYYVNMNGDKSFQHPDMEDFISEYLEGENNKIAVKNARISRHPVPDLFSDPK
;
A
#
# COMPACT_ATOMS: atom_id res chain seq x y z
N MET A 1 28.75 38.73 -34.46
CA MET A 1 27.42 38.13 -34.22
C MET A 1 27.36 36.72 -34.82
N ASP A 2 27.72 36.55 -36.09
CA ASP A 2 27.68 35.25 -36.79
C ASP A 2 28.50 34.12 -36.16
N GLU A 3 29.64 34.42 -35.54
CA GLU A 3 30.48 33.40 -34.91
C GLU A 3 29.84 32.87 -33.61
N ILE A 4 29.21 33.76 -32.84
CA ILE A 4 28.45 33.40 -31.63
C ILE A 4 27.19 32.62 -32.03
N GLU A 5 26.50 33.04 -33.09
CA GLU A 5 25.33 32.32 -33.59
C GLU A 5 25.67 30.91 -34.07
N ARG A 6 26.79 30.75 -34.80
CA ARG A 6 27.27 29.41 -35.21
C ARG A 6 27.65 28.54 -34.01
N LEU A 7 28.27 29.11 -32.98
CA LEU A 7 28.59 28.39 -31.75
C LEU A 7 27.32 27.98 -30.98
N LEU A 8 26.35 28.87 -30.86
CA LEU A 8 25.11 28.58 -30.16
C LEU A 8 24.28 27.51 -30.91
N ARG A 9 24.26 27.55 -32.25
CA ARG A 9 23.59 26.53 -33.08
C ARG A 9 24.33 25.20 -33.11
N SER A 10 25.66 25.17 -32.92
CA SER A 10 26.39 23.91 -32.79
C SER A 10 26.07 23.19 -31.47
N VAL A 11 25.76 23.94 -30.41
CA VAL A 11 25.33 23.41 -29.10
C VAL A 11 23.83 23.10 -29.08
N ASN A 12 23.00 23.88 -29.76
CA ASN A 12 21.57 23.65 -29.88
C ASN A 12 21.06 23.93 -31.29
N PRO A 13 20.95 22.90 -32.15
CA PRO A 13 20.49 23.06 -33.53
C PRO A 13 19.06 23.62 -33.66
N ARG A 14 18.25 23.56 -32.60
CA ARG A 14 16.86 24.07 -32.56
C ARG A 14 16.72 25.41 -31.83
N LEU A 15 17.83 26.08 -31.50
CA LEU A 15 17.81 27.37 -30.85
C LEU A 15 17.25 28.45 -31.77
N SER A 16 16.16 29.08 -31.35
CA SER A 16 15.68 30.35 -31.91
C SER A 16 16.34 31.50 -31.14
N GLN A 17 17.00 32.41 -31.85
CA GLN A 17 17.63 33.59 -31.24
C GLN A 17 16.78 34.83 -31.50
N LEU A 18 16.48 35.57 -30.44
CA LEU A 18 15.92 36.91 -30.53
C LEU A 18 17.03 37.92 -30.24
N SER A 19 17.23 38.89 -31.14
CA SER A 19 18.14 40.00 -30.92
C SER A 19 17.36 41.17 -30.34
N ALA A 20 17.84 41.71 -29.21
CA ALA A 20 17.26 42.86 -28.53
C ALA A 20 18.30 43.99 -28.42
N PRO A 21 18.72 44.60 -29.55
CA PRO A 21 19.63 45.73 -29.50
C PRO A 21 18.99 46.88 -28.71
N ASP A 22 19.74 47.49 -27.80
CA ASP A 22 19.29 48.60 -26.93
C ASP A 22 18.07 48.30 -26.04
N GLY A 23 17.76 47.01 -25.82
CA GLY A 23 16.65 46.58 -24.98
C GLY A 23 15.28 46.62 -25.65
N ASP A 24 15.21 46.97 -26.94
CA ASP A 24 13.98 46.95 -27.73
C ASP A 24 13.87 45.63 -28.51
N ILE A 25 12.71 44.98 -28.42
CA ILE A 25 12.39 43.74 -29.12
C ILE A 25 11.31 44.09 -30.13
N GLY A 26 11.70 44.42 -31.36
CA GLY A 26 10.78 44.80 -32.45
C GLY A 26 9.77 43.73 -32.89
N TYR A 27 9.71 42.59 -32.21
CA TYR A 27 8.84 41.44 -32.48
C TYR A 27 8.08 40.99 -31.21
N GLY A 28 7.33 41.91 -30.59
CA GLY A 28 6.60 41.65 -29.34
C GLY A 28 5.65 40.44 -29.40
N ASN A 29 4.99 40.23 -30.54
CA ASN A 29 4.13 39.08 -30.80
C ASN A 29 4.88 37.73 -30.87
N VAL A 30 6.13 37.73 -31.31
CA VAL A 30 6.98 36.52 -31.33
C VAL A 30 7.47 36.20 -29.93
N LEU A 31 7.75 37.22 -29.12
CA LEU A 31 8.12 37.03 -27.72
C LEU A 31 6.94 36.47 -26.90
N GLU A 32 5.73 36.99 -27.08
CA GLU A 32 4.53 36.47 -26.43
C GLU A 32 4.26 35.00 -26.80
N ALA A 33 4.42 34.63 -28.08
CA ALA A 33 4.27 33.24 -28.51
C ALA A 33 5.38 32.30 -28.00
N LEU A 34 6.57 32.82 -27.68
CA LEU A 34 7.67 32.05 -27.08
C LEU A 34 7.55 31.91 -25.56
N LEU A 35 6.85 32.84 -24.92
CA LEU A 35 6.53 32.83 -23.49
C LEU A 35 5.20 32.12 -23.18
N ASP A 36 4.59 31.48 -24.18
CA ASP A 36 3.39 30.67 -24.01
C ASP A 36 3.66 29.56 -22.96
N GLU A 37 2.91 29.56 -21.87
CA GLU A 37 3.13 28.65 -20.73
C GLU A 37 3.01 27.18 -21.16
N ASP A 38 2.16 26.90 -22.13
CA ASP A 38 1.91 25.55 -22.65
C ASP A 38 3.01 25.07 -23.61
N ALA A 39 3.85 25.97 -24.15
CA ALA A 39 4.91 25.60 -25.10
C ALA A 39 5.96 24.67 -24.47
N PHE A 40 6.15 24.75 -23.15
CA PHE A 40 7.04 23.87 -22.39
C PHE A 40 6.39 22.52 -22.04
N GLU A 41 5.07 22.44 -22.05
CA GLU A 41 4.30 21.24 -21.72
C GLU A 41 4.05 20.32 -22.93
N GLN A 42 4.25 20.83 -24.15
CA GLN A 42 4.10 20.02 -25.36
C GLN A 42 5.05 18.80 -25.35
N LEU A 43 4.48 17.60 -25.55
CA LEU A 43 5.19 16.31 -25.55
C LEU A 43 6.39 16.28 -26.51
N SER A 44 6.28 16.96 -27.65
CA SER A 44 7.36 17.09 -28.64
C SER A 44 8.56 17.89 -28.12
N MET A 45 8.31 18.95 -27.36
CA MET A 45 9.33 19.81 -26.75
C MET A 45 9.97 19.15 -25.53
N GLN A 46 9.18 18.46 -24.70
CA GLN A 46 9.69 17.64 -23.60
C GLN A 46 10.63 16.54 -24.10
N ARG A 47 10.20 15.81 -25.14
CA ARG A 47 11.02 14.78 -25.79
C ARG A 47 12.27 15.36 -26.43
N ALA A 48 12.17 16.50 -27.12
CA ALA A 48 13.34 17.16 -27.70
C ALA A 48 14.35 17.57 -26.62
N ARG A 49 13.91 18.12 -25.49
CA ARG A 49 14.78 18.51 -24.36
C ARG A 49 15.57 17.32 -23.79
N LEU A 50 14.89 16.18 -23.58
CA LEU A 50 15.51 14.96 -23.08
C LEU A 50 16.52 14.36 -24.07
N LEU A 51 16.23 14.41 -25.37
CA LEU A 51 17.06 13.80 -26.39
C LEU A 51 18.21 14.68 -26.88
N SER A 52 18.09 16.00 -26.74
CA SER A 52 19.10 16.96 -27.25
C SER A 52 20.27 17.15 -26.30
N TYR A 53 20.10 16.84 -25.01
CA TYR A 53 21.14 16.99 -23.99
C TYR A 53 21.33 15.73 -23.14
N PRO A 54 21.84 14.64 -23.74
CA PRO A 54 22.10 13.40 -23.00
C PRO A 54 23.07 13.61 -21.81
N ASN A 55 23.97 14.59 -21.90
CA ASN A 55 24.99 14.86 -20.87
C ASN A 55 24.48 15.67 -19.67
N LEU A 56 23.32 16.34 -19.77
CA LEU A 56 22.70 17.06 -18.64
C LEU A 56 21.89 16.12 -17.73
N ILE A 57 21.54 14.92 -18.23
CA ILE A 57 20.96 13.87 -17.43
C ILE A 57 22.12 13.12 -16.77
N HIS A 58 22.54 13.55 -15.58
CA HIS A 58 23.31 12.71 -14.67
C HIS A 58 22.40 11.58 -14.17
N CYS A 59 22.04 10.64 -15.06
CA CYS A 59 21.59 9.34 -14.62
C CYS A 59 22.85 8.52 -14.40
N PRO A 60 23.21 8.17 -13.14
CA PRO A 60 24.46 7.45 -12.85
C PRO A 60 24.55 6.07 -13.53
N SER A 61 23.47 5.63 -14.17
CA SER A 61 23.43 4.48 -15.07
C SER A 61 22.33 4.69 -16.11
N GLU A 62 22.50 4.22 -17.35
CA GLU A 62 21.37 4.19 -18.31
C GLU A 62 20.26 3.29 -17.74
N PRO A 63 19.06 3.83 -17.44
CA PRO A 63 17.98 3.03 -16.90
C PRO A 63 17.52 2.05 -17.97
N ARG A 64 17.50 0.76 -17.65
CA ARG A 64 16.95 -0.29 -18.52
C ARG A 64 15.56 -0.64 -18.04
N LEU A 65 14.59 -0.60 -18.96
CA LEU A 65 13.26 -1.14 -18.68
C LEU A 65 13.34 -2.66 -18.77
N GLN A 66 13.04 -3.34 -17.67
CA GLN A 66 12.99 -4.78 -17.58
C GLN A 66 11.61 -5.24 -17.11
N ASN A 67 11.11 -6.31 -17.72
CA ASN A 67 9.85 -6.94 -17.33
C ASN A 67 10.13 -8.00 -16.27
N TYR A 68 9.37 -7.92 -15.18
CA TYR A 68 9.41 -8.85 -14.06
C TYR A 68 8.06 -9.54 -13.95
N THR A 69 8.03 -10.84 -14.20
CA THR A 69 6.80 -11.64 -14.14
C THR A 69 6.81 -12.51 -12.90
N LEU A 70 5.87 -12.24 -11.99
CA LEU A 70 5.61 -13.08 -10.81
C LEU A 70 4.52 -14.09 -11.13
N ARG A 71 4.70 -15.34 -10.66
CA ARG A 71 3.67 -16.37 -10.72
C ARG A 71 3.32 -16.84 -9.32
N PHE A 72 2.04 -16.92 -9.03
CA PHE A 72 1.53 -17.29 -7.71
C PHE A 72 0.38 -18.30 -7.79
N ALA A 73 0.23 -19.07 -6.71
CA ALA A 73 -0.70 -20.19 -6.62
C ALA A 73 -2.07 -19.78 -6.08
N ARG A 74 -2.12 -18.63 -5.40
CA ARG A 74 -3.27 -18.20 -4.61
C ARG A 74 -3.80 -16.86 -5.07
N PRO A 75 -5.09 -16.63 -4.96
CA PRO A 75 -5.71 -15.39 -5.40
C PRO A 75 -5.38 -14.18 -4.50
N LEU A 76 -5.46 -12.99 -5.09
CA LEU A 76 -5.36 -11.71 -4.39
C LEU A 76 -6.73 -11.20 -3.93
N ASP A 77 -6.72 -10.34 -2.91
CA ASP A 77 -7.90 -9.59 -2.48
C ASP A 77 -7.99 -8.28 -3.28
N ARG A 78 -9.09 -8.04 -4.01
CA ARG A 78 -9.21 -6.85 -4.88
C ARG A 78 -9.14 -5.54 -4.10
N MET A 79 -9.74 -5.46 -2.92
CA MET A 79 -9.77 -4.21 -2.15
C MET A 79 -8.37 -3.86 -1.67
N ARG A 80 -7.63 -4.85 -1.18
CA ARG A 80 -6.23 -4.70 -0.77
C ARG A 80 -5.33 -4.40 -1.98
N PHE A 81 -5.50 -5.12 -3.08
CA PHE A 81 -4.73 -4.90 -4.30
C PHE A 81 -4.97 -3.49 -4.89
N THR A 82 -6.22 -3.05 -5.00
CA THR A 82 -6.56 -1.71 -5.48
C THR A 82 -6.00 -0.63 -4.57
N ARG A 83 -6.01 -0.85 -3.25
CA ARG A 83 -5.37 0.05 -2.29
C ARG A 83 -3.84 0.05 -2.46
N SER A 84 -3.24 -1.11 -2.68
CA SER A 84 -1.79 -1.26 -2.88
C SER A 84 -1.30 -0.56 -4.15
N LEU A 85 -2.10 -0.57 -5.23
CA LEU A 85 -1.83 0.21 -6.45
C LEU A 85 -1.88 1.72 -6.20
N LYS A 86 -2.82 2.20 -5.38
CA LYS A 86 -2.97 3.63 -5.07
C LYS A 86 -1.95 4.15 -4.06
N ASN A 87 -1.60 3.31 -3.09
CA ASN A 87 -0.65 3.60 -2.02
C ASN A 87 0.78 3.21 -2.41
N HIS A 88 1.03 2.90 -3.69
CA HIS A 88 2.37 2.61 -4.15
C HIS A 88 3.15 3.93 -4.09
N ASP A 89 3.86 4.13 -2.98
CA ASP A 89 4.71 5.28 -2.78
C ASP A 89 5.93 5.08 -3.69
N VAL A 90 5.81 5.64 -4.90
CA VAL A 90 6.82 5.61 -5.97
C VAL A 90 8.17 6.19 -5.49
N ASN A 91 8.18 6.83 -4.32
CA ASN A 91 9.32 7.56 -3.76
C ASN A 91 10.38 6.70 -3.05
N GLN A 92 10.10 5.46 -2.63
CA GLN A 92 11.17 4.62 -2.05
C GLN A 92 12.02 3.91 -3.12
N TYR A 93 11.44 3.67 -4.30
CA TYR A 93 12.11 3.01 -5.41
C TYR A 93 11.60 3.64 -6.71
N ASN A 94 12.35 4.63 -7.23
CA ASN A 94 12.09 5.40 -8.47
C ASN A 94 12.11 4.55 -9.76
N TYR A 95 11.59 3.33 -9.72
CA TYR A 95 11.94 2.26 -10.63
C TYR A 95 10.76 1.48 -11.18
N VAL A 96 9.50 1.71 -10.77
CA VAL A 96 8.34 1.04 -11.41
C VAL A 96 7.71 2.01 -12.40
N ALA A 97 7.87 1.77 -13.71
CA ALA A 97 7.38 2.66 -14.76
C ALA A 97 5.97 2.30 -15.23
N LEU A 98 5.62 1.01 -15.20
CA LEU A 98 4.35 0.52 -15.73
C LEU A 98 4.04 -0.87 -15.19
N ILE A 99 2.80 -1.12 -14.76
CA ILE A 99 2.32 -2.47 -14.44
C ILE A 99 1.26 -2.83 -15.48
N THR A 100 1.56 -3.80 -16.32
CA THR A 100 0.68 -4.27 -17.40
C THR A 100 0.67 -5.78 -17.40
N ASP A 101 -0.45 -6.41 -17.00
CA ASP A 101 -0.76 -7.79 -17.41
C ASP A 101 -2.13 -8.27 -16.87
N CYS A 102 -2.54 -9.44 -17.37
CA CYS A 102 -3.64 -10.26 -16.89
C CYS A 102 -3.39 -10.72 -15.44
N LEU A 103 -4.15 -10.17 -14.49
CA LEU A 103 -4.18 -10.54 -13.08
C LEU A 103 -5.44 -11.34 -12.79
N SER A 104 -5.30 -12.65 -12.54
CA SER A 104 -6.44 -13.45 -12.09
C SER A 104 -6.48 -13.54 -10.57
N PHE A 105 -7.64 -13.17 -10.01
CA PHE A 105 -7.88 -13.13 -8.57
C PHE A 105 -9.25 -13.73 -8.23
N LYS A 106 -9.30 -14.47 -7.12
CA LYS A 106 -10.51 -15.06 -6.53
C LYS A 106 -11.19 -14.00 -5.68
N PHE A 107 -12.34 -13.56 -6.13
CA PHE A 107 -13.39 -13.23 -5.19
C PHE A 107 -13.94 -14.51 -4.59
N ILE A 108 -14.40 -14.43 -3.34
CA ILE A 108 -14.98 -15.51 -2.54
C ILE A 108 -16.03 -16.34 -3.31
N GLU A 109 -16.59 -15.85 -4.43
CA GLU A 109 -17.67 -16.52 -5.15
C GLU A 109 -17.40 -16.98 -6.61
N ASN A 110 -16.51 -16.38 -7.44
CA ASN A 110 -16.71 -16.50 -8.91
C ASN A 110 -15.52 -16.87 -9.84
N GLN A 111 -14.30 -17.16 -9.36
CA GLN A 111 -13.15 -17.60 -10.20
C GLN A 111 -12.99 -16.88 -11.57
N LYS A 112 -12.96 -15.55 -11.59
CA LYS A 112 -12.85 -14.76 -12.83
C LYS A 112 -11.43 -14.21 -13.05
N LEU A 113 -10.95 -14.26 -14.29
CA LEU A 113 -9.69 -13.63 -14.71
C LEU A 113 -9.91 -12.14 -15.00
N PHE A 114 -8.96 -11.28 -14.62
CA PHE A 114 -9.05 -9.84 -14.88
C PHE A 114 -7.76 -9.34 -15.55
N ASP A 115 -7.86 -8.30 -16.35
CA ASP A 115 -6.73 -7.55 -16.89
C ASP A 115 -6.51 -6.31 -16.05
N VAL A 116 -5.26 -6.08 -15.67
CA VAL A 116 -4.87 -4.94 -14.86
C VAL A 116 -3.83 -4.11 -15.59
N TYR A 117 -4.16 -2.84 -15.71
CA TYR A 117 -3.27 -1.80 -16.19
C TYR A 117 -3.13 -0.77 -15.07
N HIS A 118 -1.90 -0.51 -14.65
CA HIS A 118 -1.61 0.57 -13.72
C HIS A 118 -0.38 1.33 -14.20
N ASN A 119 -0.54 2.62 -14.41
CA ASN A 119 0.53 3.53 -14.76
C ASN A 119 0.87 4.37 -13.52
N THR A 120 2.07 4.17 -13.00
CA THR A 120 2.55 4.79 -11.76
C THR A 120 2.78 6.30 -11.91
N LEU A 121 3.17 6.77 -13.12
CA LEU A 121 3.41 8.18 -13.41
C LEU A 121 2.12 9.01 -13.46
N THR A 122 1.06 8.44 -14.03
CA THR A 122 -0.25 9.10 -14.19
C THR A 122 -1.24 8.75 -13.07
N GLY A 123 -0.92 7.74 -12.25
CA GLY A 123 -1.83 7.16 -11.26
C GLY A 123 -3.04 6.41 -11.85
N ILE A 124 -3.15 6.33 -13.18
CA ILE A 124 -4.29 5.73 -13.87
C ILE A 124 -4.26 4.21 -13.67
N SER A 125 -5.36 3.69 -13.12
CA SER A 125 -5.55 2.26 -12.87
C SER A 125 -6.82 1.76 -13.55
N ARG A 126 -6.72 0.70 -14.34
CA ARG A 126 -7.85 0.04 -15.01
C ARG A 126 -7.82 -1.45 -14.70
N ILE A 127 -8.94 -1.96 -14.21
CA ILE A 127 -9.15 -3.39 -13.92
C ILE A 127 -10.36 -3.83 -14.74
N SER A 128 -10.16 -4.67 -15.74
CA SER A 128 -11.20 -5.13 -16.68
C SER A 128 -11.39 -6.63 -16.54
N LEU A 129 -12.63 -7.12 -16.67
CA LEU A 129 -12.87 -8.57 -16.67
C LEU A 129 -12.39 -9.17 -18.01
N VAL A 130 -11.67 -10.29 -17.95
CA VAL A 130 -11.30 -11.05 -19.14
C VAL A 130 -12.48 -11.94 -19.53
N ASN A 131 -13.08 -11.68 -20.68
CA ASN A 131 -14.10 -12.53 -21.28
C ASN A 131 -13.39 -13.63 -22.09
N SER A 132 -12.98 -14.73 -21.47
CA SER A 132 -12.16 -15.73 -22.17
C SER A 132 -12.98 -16.64 -23.10
N THR A 133 -12.77 -16.52 -24.41
CA THR A 133 -12.59 -17.67 -25.34
C THR A 133 -11.11 -17.98 -25.60
N ALA A 134 -10.18 -17.29 -24.92
CA ALA A 134 -8.73 -17.47 -25.06
C ALA A 134 -8.08 -18.15 -23.83
N ALA A 135 -8.82 -18.99 -23.10
CA ALA A 135 -8.32 -19.75 -21.95
C ALA A 135 -7.49 -21.00 -22.35
N GLU A 136 -7.13 -21.13 -23.62
CA GLU A 136 -6.37 -22.27 -24.14
C GLU A 136 -4.96 -21.86 -24.58
N THR A 137 -4.13 -21.45 -23.62
CA THR A 137 -2.69 -21.65 -23.79
C THR A 137 -2.03 -22.02 -22.46
N LYS A 138 -2.10 -23.33 -22.21
CA LYS A 138 -1.14 -24.14 -21.43
C LYS A 138 -1.18 -23.96 -19.91
N SER A 139 -2.03 -24.79 -19.31
CA SER A 139 -1.69 -25.63 -18.15
C SER A 139 -0.19 -25.62 -17.77
N ILE A 140 0.16 -24.85 -16.75
CA ILE A 140 1.28 -25.17 -15.86
C ILE A 140 0.67 -25.24 -14.46
N GLU A 141 0.24 -26.45 -14.12
CA GLU A 141 -0.79 -26.85 -13.14
C GLU A 141 -0.46 -26.60 -11.65
N ARG A 142 0.29 -25.55 -11.30
CA ARG A 142 0.55 -25.20 -9.88
C ARG A 142 0.40 -23.73 -9.53
N ARG A 143 0.60 -22.83 -10.50
CA ARG A 143 0.53 -21.37 -10.30
C ARG A 143 -0.24 -20.72 -11.45
N PRO A 144 -1.58 -20.75 -11.40
CA PRO A 144 -2.42 -20.29 -12.51
C PRO A 144 -2.44 -18.76 -12.65
N TYR A 145 -1.86 -18.05 -11.70
CA TYR A 145 -1.89 -16.59 -11.66
C TYR A 145 -0.52 -16.01 -11.95
N TRP A 146 -0.48 -14.92 -12.70
CA TRP A 146 0.74 -14.15 -12.93
C TRP A 146 0.47 -12.64 -12.89
N LEU A 147 1.55 -11.89 -12.74
CA LEU A 147 1.55 -10.44 -12.90
C LEU A 147 2.89 -10.01 -13.47
N THR A 148 2.87 -9.17 -14.49
CA THR A 148 4.07 -8.56 -15.07
C THR A 148 4.13 -7.07 -14.74
N GLY A 149 5.23 -6.64 -14.13
CA GLY A 149 5.58 -5.24 -13.95
C GLY A 149 6.79 -4.89 -14.82
N THR A 150 6.76 -3.72 -15.47
CA THR A 150 7.92 -3.13 -16.13
C THR A 150 8.58 -2.14 -15.19
N LEU A 151 9.80 -2.49 -14.77
CA LEU A 151 10.61 -1.69 -13.86
C LEU A 151 11.85 -1.15 -14.58
N ALA A 152 12.19 0.11 -14.35
CA ALA A 152 13.46 0.71 -14.72
C ALA A 152 14.54 0.28 -13.73
N THR A 153 15.59 -0.39 -14.18
CA THR A 153 16.71 -0.82 -13.32
C THR A 153 18.03 -0.23 -13.78
N GLY A 154 18.95 -0.08 -12.83
CA GLY A 154 20.32 0.34 -13.11
C GLY A 154 21.09 -0.73 -13.89
N ARG A 155 22.20 -0.33 -14.53
CA ARG A 155 22.98 -1.22 -15.39
C ARG A 155 23.79 -2.28 -14.62
N ASP A 156 23.84 -2.22 -13.29
CA ASP A 156 24.87 -2.91 -12.52
C ASP A 156 24.31 -3.95 -11.54
N LYS A 157 24.62 -5.22 -11.85
CA LYS A 157 24.57 -6.45 -11.03
C LYS A 157 23.26 -7.26 -11.06
N VAL A 158 23.42 -8.53 -11.43
CA VAL A 158 22.45 -9.63 -11.25
C VAL A 158 21.83 -9.65 -9.85
N LYS A 159 22.58 -9.24 -8.82
CA LYS A 159 22.09 -9.14 -7.44
C LYS A 159 20.98 -8.10 -7.25
N GLU A 160 20.97 -7.03 -8.04
CA GLU A 160 19.91 -6.01 -7.99
C GLU A 160 18.59 -6.58 -8.54
N ASN A 161 18.66 -7.43 -9.57
CA ASN A 161 17.47 -8.08 -10.14
C ASN A 161 16.77 -9.02 -9.15
N ASP A 162 17.54 -9.80 -8.37
CA ASP A 162 16.97 -10.70 -7.36
C ASP A 162 16.29 -9.90 -6.24
N VAL A 163 16.94 -8.82 -5.79
CA VAL A 163 16.37 -7.90 -4.78
C VAL A 163 15.10 -7.23 -5.30
N MET A 164 15.09 -6.77 -6.55
CA MET A 164 13.91 -6.13 -7.16
C MET A 164 12.76 -7.12 -7.33
N MET A 165 13.05 -8.37 -7.68
CA MET A 165 12.04 -9.44 -7.71
C MET A 165 11.47 -9.75 -6.33
N ASP A 166 12.31 -9.80 -5.30
CA ASP A 166 11.87 -10.01 -3.92
C ASP A 166 11.02 -8.84 -3.41
N LEU A 167 11.39 -7.61 -3.74
CA LEU A 167 10.61 -6.41 -3.44
C LEU A 167 9.25 -6.45 -4.15
N PHE A 168 9.23 -6.80 -5.43
CA PHE A 168 8.00 -6.93 -6.20
C PHE A 168 7.10 -8.04 -5.64
N ALA A 169 7.69 -9.18 -5.23
CA ALA A 169 6.98 -10.26 -4.57
C ALA A 169 6.41 -9.84 -3.20
N ASN A 170 7.20 -9.12 -2.39
CA ASN A 170 6.77 -8.61 -1.09
C ASN A 170 5.64 -7.60 -1.19
N TRP A 171 5.69 -6.71 -2.18
CA TRP A 171 4.61 -5.78 -2.48
C TRP A 171 3.30 -6.52 -2.80
N ILE A 172 3.37 -7.53 -3.65
CA ILE A 172 2.20 -8.35 -3.99
C ILE A 172 1.70 -9.19 -2.80
N ARG A 173 2.56 -9.66 -1.90
CA ARG A 173 2.13 -10.34 -0.65
C ARG A 173 1.23 -9.47 0.21
N GLN A 174 1.42 -8.14 0.21
CA GLN A 174 0.54 -7.21 0.95
C GLN A 174 -0.89 -7.19 0.40
N SER A 175 -1.04 -7.53 -0.89
CA SER A 175 -2.32 -7.63 -1.58
C SER A 175 -2.97 -9.02 -1.46
N GLY A 176 -2.24 -10.00 -0.92
CA GLY A 176 -2.74 -11.35 -0.67
C GLY A 176 -3.57 -11.47 0.62
N PRO A 177 -4.15 -12.66 0.86
CA PRO A 177 -4.78 -12.98 2.15
C PRO A 177 -3.72 -12.91 3.26
N GLN A 178 -3.97 -12.11 4.29
CA GLN A 178 -3.07 -12.03 5.46
C GLN A 178 -3.70 -12.71 6.66
N GLN A 179 -2.85 -13.33 7.47
CA GLN A 179 -3.25 -13.84 8.77
C GLN A 179 -3.76 -12.69 9.65
N GLU A 180 -4.90 -12.89 10.31
CA GLU A 180 -5.30 -11.98 11.38
C GLU A 180 -4.23 -11.99 12.48
N GLY A 181 -3.80 -10.80 12.93
CA GLY A 181 -2.85 -10.69 14.02
C GLY A 181 -3.41 -11.32 15.30
N LEU A 182 -2.54 -12.03 16.04
CA LEU A 182 -2.91 -12.58 17.34
C LEU A 182 -3.19 -11.43 18.30
N LYS A 183 -4.33 -11.49 19.00
CA LYS A 183 -4.67 -10.49 19.99
C LYS A 183 -3.94 -10.79 21.30
N PRO A 184 -3.28 -9.82 21.94
CA PRO A 184 -2.68 -10.03 23.26
C PRO A 184 -3.77 -10.27 24.31
N LEU A 185 -3.40 -10.97 25.39
CA LEU A 185 -4.28 -11.13 26.55
C LEU A 185 -4.43 -9.78 27.24
N LEU A 186 -5.65 -9.47 27.67
CA LEU A 186 -6.01 -8.29 28.43
C LEU A 186 -5.50 -8.41 29.86
N ARG A 187 -4.97 -7.31 30.38
CA ARG A 187 -4.61 -7.13 31.78
C ARG A 187 -5.49 -6.05 32.38
N ARG A 188 -5.47 -5.93 33.70
CA ARG A 188 -6.21 -4.90 34.44
C ARG A 188 -5.95 -3.48 33.90
N CYS A 189 -4.70 -3.17 33.55
CA CYS A 189 -4.31 -1.86 33.00
C CYS A 189 -4.91 -1.56 31.62
N ASP A 190 -5.39 -2.57 30.90
CA ASP A 190 -5.96 -2.46 29.56
C ASP A 190 -7.48 -2.23 29.61
N LEU A 191 -8.11 -2.27 30.79
CA LEU A 191 -9.54 -2.02 30.99
C LEU A 191 -9.86 -0.53 30.96
N SER A 192 -10.86 -0.16 30.15
CA SER A 192 -11.37 1.21 30.10
C SER A 192 -12.36 1.50 31.23
N ALA A 193 -12.67 2.78 31.46
CA ALA A 193 -13.71 3.18 32.42
C ALA A 193 -15.08 2.59 32.06
N ASP A 194 -15.38 2.47 30.76
CA ASP A 194 -16.62 1.85 30.27
C ASP A 194 -16.67 0.35 30.58
N ASP A 195 -15.53 -0.33 30.55
CA ASP A 195 -15.47 -1.75 30.91
C ASP A 195 -15.68 -1.95 32.41
N LEU A 196 -15.11 -1.08 33.24
CA LEU A 196 -15.36 -1.06 34.68
C LEU A 196 -16.84 -0.77 34.99
N ALA A 197 -17.47 0.15 34.25
CA ALA A 197 -18.90 0.41 34.38
C ALA A 197 -19.75 -0.81 34.02
N LYS A 198 -19.42 -1.53 32.93
CA LYS A 198 -20.11 -2.78 32.56
C LYS A 198 -19.94 -3.87 33.62
N ILE A 199 -18.75 -4.01 34.20
CA ILE A 199 -18.50 -4.96 35.28
C ILE A 199 -19.35 -4.58 36.48
N HIS A 200 -19.34 -3.32 36.89
CA HIS A 200 -20.18 -2.84 37.99
C HIS A 200 -21.68 -3.08 37.71
N ASP A 201 -22.18 -2.70 36.54
CA ASP A 201 -23.58 -2.90 36.17
C ASP A 201 -23.99 -4.38 36.12
N LYS A 202 -23.05 -5.27 35.81
CA LYS A 202 -23.33 -6.71 35.81
C LYS A 202 -23.41 -7.29 37.23
N TYR A 203 -22.58 -6.78 38.16
CA TYR A 203 -22.38 -7.42 39.46
C TYR A 203 -22.85 -6.58 40.66
N HIS A 204 -23.39 -5.37 40.48
CA HIS A 204 -23.88 -4.53 41.58
C HIS A 204 -25.06 -5.12 42.37
N LEU A 205 -25.74 -6.13 41.82
CA LEU A 205 -26.81 -6.87 42.49
C LEU A 205 -26.32 -8.20 43.10
N ASN A 206 -25.02 -8.51 43.01
CA ASN A 206 -24.48 -9.71 43.63
C ASN A 206 -24.61 -9.63 45.16
N PRO A 207 -24.74 -10.78 45.83
CA PRO A 207 -24.82 -10.81 47.28
C PRO A 207 -23.53 -10.24 47.88
N LEU A 208 -23.71 -9.35 48.84
CA LEU A 208 -22.60 -8.73 49.56
C LEU A 208 -21.92 -9.73 50.50
N PRO A 209 -20.60 -9.60 50.70
CA PRO A 209 -19.92 -10.38 51.73
C PRO A 209 -20.50 -10.13 53.13
N PRO A 210 -20.37 -11.10 54.04
CA PRO A 210 -20.79 -10.93 55.43
C PRO A 210 -20.23 -9.63 56.04
N GLY A 211 -21.11 -8.83 56.63
CA GLY A 211 -20.73 -7.56 57.28
C GLY A 211 -20.64 -6.36 56.35
N TRP A 212 -21.02 -6.49 55.09
CA TRP A 212 -21.25 -5.37 54.19
C TRP A 212 -22.74 -5.13 53.95
N PHE A 213 -23.11 -3.86 53.84
CA PHE A 213 -24.47 -3.44 53.53
C PHE A 213 -24.46 -2.27 52.55
N TYR A 214 -25.47 -2.24 51.67
CA TYR A 214 -25.65 -1.16 50.72
C TYR A 214 -26.68 -0.17 51.25
N THR A 215 -26.31 1.11 51.30
CA THR A 215 -27.14 2.18 51.90
C THR A 215 -28.08 2.86 50.90
N GLY A 216 -28.10 2.42 49.63
CA GLY A 216 -28.78 3.09 48.54
C GLY A 216 -27.93 4.12 47.80
N ALA A 217 -26.75 4.46 48.33
CA ALA A 217 -25.78 5.35 47.67
C ALA A 217 -24.36 4.78 47.67
N TYR A 218 -23.94 4.11 48.73
CA TYR A 218 -22.61 3.53 48.88
C TYR A 218 -22.64 2.26 49.75
N TYR A 219 -21.58 1.45 49.65
CA TYR A 219 -21.37 0.26 50.46
C TYR A 219 -20.68 0.63 51.77
N VAL A 220 -21.10 0.00 52.86
CA VAL A 220 -20.54 0.23 54.19
C VAL A 220 -20.27 -1.10 54.87
N ASN A 221 -19.13 -1.20 55.55
CA ASN A 221 -18.80 -2.38 56.37
C ASN A 221 -19.23 -2.19 57.85
N MET A 222 -19.16 -3.25 58.65
CA MET A 222 -19.48 -3.17 60.09
C MET A 222 -18.58 -2.18 60.88
N ASN A 223 -17.41 -1.84 60.35
CA ASN A 223 -16.48 -0.89 60.97
C ASN A 223 -16.82 0.57 60.63
N GLY A 224 -17.76 0.81 59.71
CA GLY A 224 -18.17 2.13 59.25
C GLY A 224 -17.39 2.68 58.05
N ASP A 225 -16.49 1.89 57.44
CA ASP A 225 -15.77 2.29 56.23
C ASP A 225 -16.71 2.32 55.03
N LYS A 226 -16.56 3.35 54.19
CA LYS A 226 -17.40 3.58 53.01
C LYS A 226 -16.66 3.23 51.74
N SER A 227 -17.33 2.52 50.84
CA SER A 227 -16.85 2.22 49.50
C SER A 227 -17.90 2.61 48.46
N PHE A 228 -17.46 3.20 47.35
CA PHE A 228 -18.33 3.52 46.20
C PHE A 228 -18.42 2.36 45.19
N GLN A 229 -17.61 1.32 45.38
CA GLN A 229 -17.59 0.12 44.54
C GLN A 229 -17.94 -1.10 45.38
N HIS A 230 -18.43 -2.15 44.71
CA HIS A 230 -18.72 -3.42 45.36
C HIS A 230 -17.46 -3.94 46.07
N PRO A 231 -17.57 -4.49 47.30
CA PRO A 231 -16.40 -5.00 48.03
C PRO A 231 -15.57 -6.02 47.25
N ASP A 232 -16.25 -6.91 46.51
CA ASP A 232 -15.63 -7.95 45.67
C ASP A 232 -15.36 -7.48 44.22
N MET A 233 -15.26 -6.18 43.97
CA MET A 233 -15.02 -5.64 42.62
C MET A 233 -13.75 -6.23 41.99
N GLU A 234 -12.72 -6.53 42.79
CA GLU A 234 -11.48 -7.15 42.30
C GLU A 234 -11.68 -8.55 41.73
N ASP A 235 -12.53 -9.34 42.40
CA ASP A 235 -12.86 -10.69 41.95
C ASP A 235 -13.70 -10.65 40.68
N PHE A 236 -14.64 -9.70 40.58
CA PHE A 236 -15.43 -9.48 39.37
C PHE A 236 -14.60 -9.02 38.18
N ILE A 237 -13.61 -8.17 38.42
CA ILE A 237 -12.64 -7.76 37.39
C ILE A 237 -11.83 -8.98 36.93
N SER A 238 -11.41 -9.84 37.86
CA SER A 238 -10.66 -11.06 37.56
C SER A 238 -11.49 -12.05 36.74
N GLU A 239 -12.75 -12.30 37.11
CA GLU A 239 -13.67 -13.16 36.35
C GLU A 239 -13.94 -12.61 34.94
N TYR A 240 -14.13 -11.29 34.82
CA TYR A 240 -14.32 -10.64 33.52
C TYR A 240 -13.09 -10.78 32.63
N LEU A 241 -11.90 -10.54 33.18
CA LEU A 241 -10.64 -10.69 32.46
C LEU A 241 -10.41 -12.14 32.03
N GLU A 242 -10.71 -13.12 32.89
CA GLU A 242 -10.62 -14.54 32.54
C GLU A 242 -11.56 -14.88 31.38
N GLY A 243 -12.81 -14.40 31.43
CA GLY A 243 -13.79 -14.61 30.37
C GLY A 243 -13.36 -14.02 29.03
N GLU A 244 -12.90 -12.77 29.01
CA GLU A 244 -12.42 -12.12 27.78
C GLU A 244 -11.11 -12.74 27.27
N ASN A 245 -10.18 -13.07 28.17
CA ASN A 245 -8.94 -13.74 27.81
C ASN A 245 -9.16 -15.13 27.25
N ASN A 246 -10.15 -15.87 27.76
CA ASN A 246 -10.52 -17.15 27.19
C ASN A 246 -11.07 -17.00 25.76
N LYS A 247 -11.92 -15.99 25.50
CA LYS A 247 -12.39 -15.69 24.13
C LYS A 247 -11.22 -15.34 23.20
N ILE A 248 -10.26 -14.55 23.68
CA ILE A 248 -9.04 -14.21 22.95
C ILE A 248 -8.22 -15.46 22.67
N ALA A 249 -8.02 -16.32 23.67
CA ALA A 249 -7.27 -17.57 23.54
C ALA A 249 -7.91 -18.53 22.53
N VAL A 250 -9.23 -18.71 22.57
CA VAL A 250 -9.98 -19.52 21.59
C VAL A 250 -9.83 -18.94 20.18
N LYS A 251 -9.95 -17.62 20.02
CA LYS A 251 -9.77 -16.96 18.73
C LYS A 251 -8.33 -17.14 18.21
N ASN A 252 -7.33 -16.91 19.04
CA ASN A 252 -5.92 -17.08 18.71
C ASN A 252 -5.59 -18.53 18.36
N ALA A 253 -6.12 -19.51 19.11
CA ALA A 253 -5.96 -20.92 18.80
C ALA A 253 -6.56 -21.29 17.44
N ARG A 254 -7.74 -20.74 17.09
CA ARG A 254 -8.36 -20.93 15.77
C ARG A 254 -7.49 -20.36 14.65
N ILE A 255 -6.95 -19.16 14.85
CA ILE A 255 -6.00 -18.51 13.92
C ILE A 255 -4.77 -19.40 13.73
N SER A 256 -4.15 -19.87 14.81
CA SER A 256 -2.95 -20.72 14.74
C SER A 256 -3.20 -22.09 14.10
N ARG A 257 -4.39 -22.68 14.28
CA ARG A 257 -4.76 -23.97 13.66
C ARG A 257 -4.99 -23.87 12.15
N HIS A 258 -5.39 -22.71 11.66
CA HIS A 258 -5.65 -22.45 10.25
C HIS A 258 -4.75 -21.31 9.74
N PRO A 259 -3.43 -21.56 9.61
CA PRO A 259 -2.53 -20.57 9.05
C PRO A 259 -2.92 -20.32 7.59
N VAL A 260 -3.09 -19.06 7.24
CA VAL A 260 -3.25 -18.61 5.86
C VAL A 260 -1.93 -18.90 5.13
N PRO A 261 -1.93 -19.82 4.16
CA PRO A 261 -0.74 -20.17 3.42
C PRO A 261 -0.26 -19.00 2.54
N ASP A 262 1.06 -18.86 2.39
CA ASP A 262 1.66 -17.79 1.60
C ASP A 262 1.20 -17.83 0.14
N LEU A 263 1.13 -16.65 -0.48
CA LEU A 263 0.63 -16.44 -1.83
C LEU A 263 1.35 -17.31 -2.88
N PHE A 264 2.65 -17.52 -2.70
CA PHE A 264 3.51 -18.29 -3.60
C PHE A 264 3.63 -19.76 -3.20
N SER A 265 3.08 -20.17 -2.06
CA SER A 265 3.06 -21.57 -1.65
C SER A 265 2.13 -22.37 -2.54
N ASP A 266 2.63 -23.50 -3.04
CA ASP A 266 1.87 -24.40 -3.89
C ASP A 266 0.55 -24.83 -3.18
N PRO A 267 -0.54 -25.04 -3.94
CA PRO A 267 -1.77 -25.55 -3.36
C PRO A 267 -1.51 -26.97 -2.84
N LYS A 268 -1.88 -27.22 -1.56
CA LYS A 268 -1.91 -28.56 -0.97
C LYS A 268 -3.12 -29.32 -1.48
#